data_AF-A0A9P6ZFY2-F1
#
_entry.id   AF-A0A9P6ZFY2-F1
#
_cell.length_a   1.000
_cell.length_b   1.000
_cell.length_c   1.000
_cell.angle_alpha   90.00
_cell.angle_beta   90.00
_cell.angle_gamma   90.00
#
_symmetry.space_group_name_H-M   'P 1'
#
loop_
_entity.id
_entity.type
_entity.pdbx_description
1 polymer ?
#
loop_
_entity_poly.entity_id
_entity_poly.type
_entity_poly.pdbx_seq_one_letter_code
_entity_poly.pdbx_strand_id
1 'polypeptide(L)'
;LTFRDLLIFVTDAQRLFLDIYSYFDWTLIAQPLTTSGLRHNVRGEWMGAFVQSSDVCEKLFCAGVPVWYVRASTYIPPSMTVVEPV
;
A
#
# COMPACT_ATOMS: atom_id res chain seq x y z
N LEU A 1 -13.53 29.35 13.73
CA LEU A 1 -13.02 27.97 13.63
C LEU A 1 -14.03 27.06 14.30
N THR A 2 -14.65 26.13 13.58
CA THR A 2 -15.55 25.12 14.16
C THR A 2 -14.77 23.84 14.49
N PHE A 3 -15.33 22.96 15.32
CA PHE A 3 -14.74 21.64 15.60
C PHE A 3 -14.50 20.83 14.31
N ARG A 4 -15.44 20.92 13.36
CA ARG A 4 -15.32 20.28 12.04
C ARG A 4 -14.11 20.80 11.27
N ASP A 5 -13.89 22.11 11.27
CA ASP A 5 -12.77 22.72 10.54
C ASP A 5 -11.43 22.26 11.15
N LEU A 6 -11.34 22.20 12.48
CA LEU A 6 -10.15 21.69 13.17
C LEU A 6 -9.87 20.22 12.83
N LEU A 7 -10.90 19.38 12.78
CA LEU A 7 -10.77 17.97 12.40
C LEU A 7 -10.23 17.81 10.96
N ILE A 8 -10.74 18.61 10.02
CA ILE A 8 -10.24 18.63 8.64
C ILE A 8 -8.75 19.01 8.62
N PHE A 9 -8.37 20.11 9.29
CA PHE A 9 -6.97 20.54 9.32
C PHE A 9 -6.02 19.48 9.90
N VAL A 10 -6.43 18.82 10.99
CA VAL A 10 -5.60 17.76 11.60
C VAL A 10 -5.49 16.56 10.67
N THR A 11 -6.60 16.14 10.05
CA THR A 11 -6.62 14.99 9.14
C THR A 11 -5.76 15.25 7.90
N ASP A 12 -5.85 16.46 7.33
CA ASP A 12 -5.05 16.87 6.18
C ASP A 12 -3.56 16.94 6.53
N ALA A 13 -3.21 17.47 7.71
CA ALA A 13 -1.83 17.47 8.18
C ALA A 13 -1.30 16.04 8.38
N GLN A 14 -2.05 15.17 9.05
CA GLN A 14 -1.69 13.76 9.25
C GLN A 14 -1.48 13.04 7.92
N ARG A 15 -2.40 13.25 6.96
CA ARG A 15 -2.28 12.70 5.61
C ARG A 15 -1.01 13.17 4.93
N LEU A 16 -0.73 14.48 4.95
CA LEU A 16 0.48 15.04 4.34
C LEU A 16 1.75 14.44 4.94
N PHE A 17 1.81 14.26 6.26
CA PHE A 17 2.95 13.60 6.89
C PHE A 17 3.12 12.16 6.42
N LEU A 18 2.03 11.38 6.34
CA LEU A 18 2.08 10.00 5.85
C LEU A 18 2.52 9.93 4.37
N ASP A 19 2.07 10.86 3.53
CA ASP A 19 2.49 10.94 2.13
C ASP A 19 3.99 11.27 2.02
N ILE A 20 4.52 12.14 2.89
CA ILE A 20 5.96 12.45 2.94
C ILE A 20 6.77 11.23 3.41
N TYR A 21 6.38 10.57 4.50
CA TYR A 21 7.10 9.39 5.01
C TYR A 21 7.09 8.24 4.01
N SER A 22 5.94 7.95 3.41
CA SER A 22 5.82 6.91 2.39
C SER A 22 6.67 7.22 1.14
N TYR A 23 6.82 8.49 0.76
CA TYR A 23 7.71 8.88 -0.32
C TYR A 23 9.19 8.63 0.01
N PHE A 24 9.62 8.93 1.24
CA PHE A 24 10.99 8.61 1.69
C PHE A 24 11.22 7.09 1.73
N ASP A 25 10.30 6.32 2.30
CA ASP A 25 10.38 4.86 2.33
C ASP A 25 10.44 4.28 0.90
N TRP A 26 9.66 4.85 -0.02
CA TRP A 26 9.66 4.47 -1.43
C TRP A 26 11.02 4.73 -2.08
N THR A 27 11.51 5.96 -2.02
CA THR A 27 12.72 6.38 -2.75
C THR A 27 14.00 5.78 -2.17
N LEU A 28 14.08 5.65 -0.84
CA LEU A 28 15.29 5.18 -0.15
C LEU A 28 15.36 3.66 -0.05
N ILE A 29 14.21 2.98 0.02
CA ILE A 29 14.16 1.55 0.35
C ILE A 29 13.39 0.78 -0.72
N ALA A 30 12.11 1.04 -0.93
CA ALA A 30 11.27 0.16 -1.73
C ALA A 30 11.67 0.12 -3.21
N GLN A 31 11.89 1.28 -3.84
CA GLN A 31 12.20 1.39 -5.27
C GLN A 31 13.49 0.62 -5.64
N PRO A 32 14.62 0.78 -4.93
CA PRO A 32 15.80 -0.05 -5.16
C PRO A 32 15.56 -1.56 -5.00
N LEU A 33 14.69 -1.97 -4.06
CA LEU A 33 14.40 -3.39 -3.83
C LEU A 33 13.51 -3.98 -4.93
N THR A 34 12.61 -3.18 -5.52
CA THR A 34 11.76 -3.65 -6.64
C THR A 34 12.57 -4.01 -7.89
N THR A 35 13.77 -3.46 -8.06
CA THR A 35 14.66 -3.76 -9.20
C THR A 35 15.66 -4.87 -8.91
N SER A 36 15.89 -5.20 -7.63
CA SER A 36 16.86 -6.23 -7.21
C SER A 36 16.38 -7.66 -7.52
N GLY A 37 15.07 -7.89 -7.57
CA GLY A 37 14.46 -9.20 -7.80
C GLY A 37 14.54 -10.15 -6.60
N LEU A 38 15.15 -9.73 -5.48
CA LEU A 38 15.16 -10.48 -4.23
C LEU A 38 13.84 -10.32 -3.49
N ARG A 39 13.44 -11.38 -2.78
CA ARG A 39 12.26 -11.36 -1.91
C ARG A 39 12.66 -10.94 -0.50
N HIS A 40 11.94 -9.96 0.02
CA HIS A 40 12.14 -9.39 1.35
C HIS A 40 10.94 -9.71 2.25
N ASN A 41 11.17 -9.68 3.57
CA ASN A 41 10.08 -9.78 4.54
C ASN A 41 9.18 -8.54 4.46
N VAL A 42 7.87 -8.77 4.56
CA VAL A 42 6.89 -7.68 4.56
C VAL A 42 7.05 -6.84 5.83
N ARG A 43 7.18 -5.53 5.63
CA ARG A 43 7.31 -4.52 6.67
C ARG A 43 5.92 -4.11 7.16
N GLY A 44 5.42 -4.78 8.19
CA GLY A 44 4.08 -4.55 8.74
C GLY A 44 3.87 -3.14 9.32
N GLU A 45 4.94 -2.41 9.55
CA GLU A 45 4.93 -1.02 10.01
C GLU A 45 4.66 0.00 8.89
N TRP A 46 4.73 -0.42 7.62
CA TRP A 46 4.47 0.46 6.48
C TRP A 46 2.97 0.57 6.17
N MET A 47 2.55 1.75 5.70
CA MET A 47 1.18 1.99 5.22
C MET A 47 0.79 1.04 4.08
N GLY A 48 1.76 0.61 3.27
CA GLY A 48 1.54 -0.26 2.12
C GLY A 48 0.92 0.44 0.90
N ALA A 49 0.42 -0.34 -0.06
CA ALA A 49 -0.15 0.18 -1.31
C ALA A 49 -1.34 -0.63 -1.82
N PHE A 50 -2.34 0.07 -2.35
CA PHE A 50 -3.42 -0.52 -3.13
C PHE A 50 -3.04 -0.51 -4.60
N VAL A 51 -3.09 -1.66 -5.26
CA VAL A 51 -2.67 -1.79 -6.65
C VAL A 51 -3.64 -2.63 -7.46
N GLN A 52 -3.77 -2.30 -8.74
CA GLN A 52 -4.64 -3.02 -9.67
C GLN A 52 -3.86 -3.87 -10.68
N SER A 53 -2.57 -3.60 -10.86
CA SER A 53 -1.67 -4.39 -11.71
C SER A 53 -1.04 -5.52 -10.91
N SER A 54 -1.13 -6.75 -11.44
CA SER A 54 -0.48 -7.93 -10.85
C SER A 54 1.03 -7.75 -10.77
N ASP A 55 1.63 -7.19 -11.81
CA ASP A 55 3.08 -7.06 -11.93
C ASP A 55 3.62 -6.05 -10.92
N VAL A 56 2.88 -4.96 -10.70
CA VAL A 56 3.22 -3.98 -9.67
C VAL A 56 3.02 -4.59 -8.27
N CYS A 57 1.94 -5.35 -8.08
CA CYS A 57 1.66 -6.05 -6.83
C CYS A 57 2.81 -6.97 -6.43
N GLU A 58 3.25 -7.82 -7.36
CA GLU A 58 4.33 -8.77 -7.12
C GLU A 58 5.65 -8.05 -6.81
N LYS A 59 6.01 -7.02 -7.61
CA LYS A 59 7.25 -6.25 -7.38
C LYS A 59 7.28 -5.61 -6.00
N LEU A 60 6.19 -4.97 -5.60
CA LEU A 60 6.08 -4.32 -4.29
C LEU A 60 6.10 -5.34 -3.15
N PHE A 61 5.37 -6.44 -3.29
CA PHE A 61 5.35 -7.50 -2.28
C PHE A 61 6.73 -8.16 -2.12
N CYS A 62 7.43 -8.42 -3.23
CA CYS A 62 8.81 -8.91 -3.21
C CYS A 62 9.78 -7.90 -2.57
N ALA A 63 9.57 -6.60 -2.78
CA ALA A 63 10.32 -5.54 -2.11
C ALA A 63 10.02 -5.40 -0.60
N GLY A 64 9.09 -6.20 -0.06
CA GLY A 64 8.70 -6.17 1.36
C GLY A 64 7.66 -5.10 1.68
N VAL A 65 7.01 -4.51 0.68
CA VAL A 65 5.92 -3.53 0.87
C VAL A 65 4.61 -4.30 1.11
N PRO A 66 3.83 -3.96 2.15
CA PRO A 66 2.45 -4.47 2.29
C PRO A 66 1.61 -4.03 1.09
N VAL A 67 0.87 -4.95 0.47
CA VAL A 67 0.10 -4.66 -0.75
C VAL A 67 -1.28 -5.28 -0.69
N TRP A 68 -2.26 -4.52 -1.15
CA TRP A 68 -3.62 -5.00 -1.43
C TRP A 68 -3.85 -4.99 -2.93
N TYR A 69 -4.05 -6.18 -3.49
CA TYR A 69 -4.42 -6.35 -4.88
C TYR A 69 -5.92 -6.12 -5.07
N VAL A 70 -6.28 -4.94 -5.57
CA VAL A 70 -7.68 -4.52 -5.72
C VAL A 70 -8.12 -4.78 -7.16
N ARG A 71 -9.19 -5.55 -7.31
CA ARG A 71 -9.83 -5.83 -8.60
C ARG A 71 -11.32 -5.56 -8.50
N ALA A 72 -11.92 -5.07 -9.58
CA ALA A 72 -13.38 -5.02 -9.66
C ALA A 72 -13.93 -6.45 -9.62
N SER A 73 -15.09 -6.63 -9.01
CA SER A 73 -15.72 -7.95 -8.84
C SER A 73 -15.91 -8.69 -10.16
N THR A 74 -16.16 -7.97 -11.25
CA THR A 74 -16.29 -8.52 -12.61
C THR A 74 -15.03 -9.22 -13.12
N TYR A 75 -13.86 -8.90 -12.56
CA TYR A 75 -12.58 -9.51 -12.91
C TYR A 75 -12.14 -10.61 -11.94
N ILE A 76 -12.91 -10.89 -10.89
CA ILE A 76 -12.65 -11.99 -9.97
C ILE A 76 -13.34 -13.23 -10.55
N PRO A 77 -12.61 -14.29 -10.91
CA PRO A 77 -13.23 -15.50 -11.43
C PRO A 77 -14.29 -16.03 -10.45
N PRO A 78 -15.48 -16.46 -10.92
CA PRO A 78 -16.50 -17.03 -10.03
C PRO A 78 -16.02 -18.28 -9.29
N SER A 79 -14.99 -18.95 -9.81
CA SER A 79 -14.34 -20.12 -9.23
C SER A 79 -13.23 -19.78 -8.21
N MET A 80 -12.93 -18.50 -7.99
CA MET A 80 -11.89 -18.10 -7.04
C MET A 80 -12.39 -18.29 -5.61
N THR A 81 -11.69 -19.11 -4.82
CA THR A 81 -12.00 -19.29 -3.41
C THR A 81 -11.64 -18.03 -2.64
N VAL A 82 -12.65 -17.35 -2.09
CA VAL A 82 -12.47 -16.25 -1.14
C VAL A 82 -12.37 -16.87 0.25
N VAL A 83 -11.22 -16.69 0.91
CA VAL A 83 -11.03 -17.10 2.30
C VAL A 83 -11.36 -15.90 3.18
N GLU A 84 -12.36 -16.04 4.04
CA GLU A 84 -12.69 -14.99 5.01
C GLU A 84 -11.61 -14.93 6.10
N PRO A 85 -11.21 -13.73 6.56
CA PRO A 85 -10.27 -13.61 7.66
C PRO A 85 -10.85 -14.23 8.94
N VAL A 86 -10.02 -15.01 9.64
CA VAL A 86 -10.33 -15.68 10.91
C VAL A 86 -10.24 -14.70 12.08
#